data_AF-A0A2A4I984-F1
#
_entry.id   AF-A0A2A4I984-F1
#
_cell.length_a   1.000
_cell.length_b   1.000
_cell.length_c   1.000
_cell.angle_alpha   90.00
_cell.angle_beta   90.00
_cell.angle_gamma   90.00
#
_symmetry.space_group_name_H-M   'P 1'
#
loop_
_entity.id
_entity.type
_entity.pdbx_description
1 polymer ?
#
loop_
_entity_poly.entity_id
_entity_poly.type
_entity_poly.pdbx_seq_one_letter_code
_entity_poly.pdbx_strand_id
1 'polypeptide(L)'
;MFAFAQRLVWGVPVFLSLAAIGALESLGFSHDGPVVLSVLALGVAGMFTIMLVSLYRWAAGYSRSDFQERAAAEHRERVSARQAFFRRWSKPNGS
;
A
#
# COMPACT_ATOMS: atom_id res chain seq x y z
N MET A 1 -11.27 9.62 4.44
CA MET A 1 -10.73 10.74 3.64
C MET A 1 -9.30 10.53 3.12
N PHE A 2 -8.39 9.85 3.84
CA PHE A 2 -6.99 9.66 3.37
C PHE A 2 -6.81 8.87 2.06
N ALA A 3 -7.63 7.84 1.81
CA ALA A 3 -7.50 7.00 0.61
C ALA A 3 -7.79 7.73 -0.72
N PHE A 4 -8.61 8.80 -0.70
CA PHE A 4 -8.88 9.61 -1.89
C PHE A 4 -7.73 10.56 -2.19
N ALA A 5 -7.14 11.20 -1.16
CA ALA A 5 -5.99 12.08 -1.30
C ALA A 5 -4.74 11.33 -1.83
N GLN A 6 -4.58 10.05 -1.49
CA GLN A 6 -3.48 9.22 -2.00
C GLN A 6 -3.53 9.04 -3.53
N ARG A 7 -4.72 9.09 -4.14
CA ARG A 7 -4.86 9.03 -5.60
C ARG A 7 -4.34 10.30 -6.29
N LEU A 8 -4.41 11.45 -5.60
CA LEU A 8 -3.84 12.71 -6.11
C LEU A 8 -2.31 12.66 -6.16
N VAL A 9 -1.67 11.94 -5.22
CA VAL A 9 -0.21 11.73 -5.20
C VAL A 9 0.26 10.98 -6.44
N TRP A 10 -0.57 10.10 -7.01
CA TRP A 10 -0.22 9.36 -8.23
C TRP A 10 -0.18 10.26 -9.47
N GLY A 11 -0.98 11.33 -9.51
CA GLY A 11 -0.97 12.29 -10.61
C GLY A 11 0.23 13.24 -10.59
N VAL A 12 0.90 13.39 -9.44
CA VAL A 12 1.98 14.37 -9.25
C VAL A 12 3.07 14.25 -10.31
N PRO A 13 3.62 13.07 -10.65
CA PRO A 13 4.65 12.96 -11.68
C PRO A 13 4.17 13.44 -13.06
N VAL A 14 2.92 13.18 -13.42
CA VAL A 14 2.35 13.64 -14.71
C VAL A 14 2.18 15.15 -14.71
N PHE A 15 1.63 15.74 -13.65
CA PHE A 15 1.50 17.19 -13.54
C PHE A 15 2.85 17.90 -13.53
N LEU A 16 3.85 17.34 -12.85
CA LEU A 16 5.21 17.88 -12.84
C LEU A 16 5.84 17.85 -14.23
N SER A 17 5.54 16.80 -15.01
CA SER A 17 6.00 16.64 -16.38
C SER A 17 5.32 17.63 -17.31
N LEU A 18 4.01 17.83 -17.17
CA LEU A 18 3.28 18.87 -17.92
C LEU A 18 3.80 20.27 -17.60
N ALA A 19 4.08 20.56 -16.32
CA ALA A 19 4.69 21.83 -15.91
C ALA A 19 6.10 22.01 -16.51
N ALA A 20 6.90 20.94 -16.53
CA ALA A 20 8.23 20.95 -17.15
C ALA A 20 8.14 21.13 -18.68
N ILE A 21 7.16 20.54 -19.35
CA ILE A 21 6.91 20.73 -20.78
C ILE A 21 6.54 22.19 -21.07
N GLY A 22 5.63 22.79 -20.29
CA GLY A 22 5.30 24.20 -20.43
C GLY A 22 6.50 25.13 -20.22
N ALA A 23 7.40 24.79 -19.28
CA ALA A 23 8.65 25.52 -19.09
C ALA A 23 9.60 25.35 -20.29
N LEU A 24 9.71 24.15 -20.86
CA LEU A 24 10.53 23.88 -22.04
C LEU A 24 10.01 24.61 -23.29
N GLU A 25 8.68 24.66 -23.47
CA GLU A 25 8.06 25.46 -24.53
C GLU A 25 8.38 26.95 -24.38
N SER A 26 8.36 27.48 -23.15
CA SER A 26 8.73 28.88 -22.89
C SER A 26 10.20 29.20 -23.22
N LEU A 27 11.05 28.18 -23.26
CA LEU A 27 12.47 28.26 -23.64
C LEU A 27 12.68 28.03 -25.16
N GLY A 28 11.61 27.85 -25.93
CA GLY A 28 11.64 27.69 -27.38
C GLY A 28 11.85 26.26 -27.87
N PHE A 29 11.72 25.25 -27.01
CA PHE A 29 11.74 23.86 -27.45
C PHE A 29 10.45 23.50 -28.19
N SER A 30 10.59 22.75 -29.30
CA SER A 30 9.45 22.23 -30.06
C SER A 30 8.64 21.23 -29.23
N HIS A 31 7.30 21.34 -29.30
CA HIS A 31 6.36 20.44 -28.63
C HIS A 31 6.56 18.97 -29.03
N ASP A 32 6.87 18.73 -30.31
CA ASP A 32 7.12 17.38 -30.83
C ASP A 32 8.60 16.96 -30.72
N GLY A 33 9.39 17.74 -29.97
CA GLY A 33 10.80 17.48 -29.77
C GLY A 33 11.04 16.22 -28.94
N PRO A 34 12.13 15.47 -29.19
CA PRO A 34 12.47 14.26 -28.44
C PRO A 34 12.63 14.54 -26.93
N VAL A 35 13.00 15.76 -26.55
CA VAL A 35 13.12 16.20 -25.15
C VAL A 35 11.75 16.26 -24.47
N VAL A 36 10.76 16.88 -25.10
CA VAL A 36 9.38 17.00 -24.57
C VAL A 36 8.74 15.63 -24.43
N LEU A 37 8.89 14.78 -25.45
CA LEU A 37 8.41 13.39 -25.43
C LEU A 37 9.08 12.56 -24.32
N SER A 38 10.39 12.73 -24.12
CA SER A 38 11.13 12.02 -23.05
C SER A 38 10.68 12.46 -21.66
N VAL A 39 10.43 13.77 -21.46
CA VAL A 39 9.92 14.30 -20.19
C VAL A 39 8.52 13.76 -19.89
N LEU A 40 7.63 13.71 -20.90
CA LEU A 40 6.31 13.10 -20.73
C LEU A 40 6.41 11.61 -20.39
N ALA A 41 7.25 10.86 -21.11
CA ALA A 41 7.46 9.44 -20.88
C ALA A 41 8.00 9.16 -19.46
N LEU A 42 8.94 9.97 -18.98
CA LEU A 42 9.45 9.90 -17.60
C LEU A 42 8.36 10.21 -16.57
N GLY A 43 7.48 11.18 -16.85
CA GLY A 43 6.31 11.48 -16.03
C GLY A 43 5.36 10.31 -15.86
N VAL A 44 4.99 9.69 -16.99
CA VAL A 44 4.11 8.52 -17.01
C VAL A 44 4.77 7.34 -16.31
N ALA A 45 6.04 7.05 -16.60
CA ALA A 45 6.79 5.98 -15.94
C ALA A 45 6.90 6.21 -14.42
N GLY A 46 7.13 7.46 -13.99
CA GLY A 46 7.15 7.86 -12.59
C GLY A 46 5.81 7.66 -11.90
N MET A 47 4.71 8.01 -12.54
CA MET A 47 3.35 7.74 -12.04
C MET A 47 3.12 6.23 -11.82
N PHE A 48 3.43 5.40 -12.81
CA PHE A 48 3.28 3.95 -12.68
C PHE A 48 4.17 3.38 -11.57
N THR A 49 5.39 3.89 -11.43
CA THR A 49 6.32 3.46 -10.36
C THR A 49 5.77 3.79 -8.98
N ILE A 50 5.29 5.02 -8.76
CA ILE A 50 4.70 5.43 -7.48
C ILE A 50 3.43 4.63 -7.18
N MET A 51 2.61 4.37 -8.20
CA MET A 51 1.42 3.52 -8.07
C MET A 51 1.79 2.10 -7.65
N LEU A 52 2.79 1.48 -8.30
CA LEU A 52 3.31 0.16 -7.97
C LEU A 52 3.86 0.10 -6.55
N VAL A 53 4.68 1.07 -6.13
CA VAL A 53 5.19 1.13 -4.75
C VAL A 53 4.07 1.33 -3.75
N SER A 54 3.07 2.16 -4.07
CA SER A 54 1.90 2.37 -3.22
C SER A 54 1.09 1.09 -3.06
N LEU A 55 0.84 0.37 -4.16
CA LEU A 55 0.15 -0.92 -4.17
C LEU A 55 0.95 -1.99 -3.44
N TYR A 56 2.27 -2.04 -3.65
CA TYR A 56 3.17 -2.96 -2.94
C TYR A 56 3.15 -2.69 -1.44
N ARG A 57 3.24 -1.42 -1.01
CA ARG A 57 3.16 -1.06 0.41
C ARG A 57 1.79 -1.35 1.01
N TRP A 58 0.72 -1.17 0.24
CA TRP A 58 -0.63 -1.52 0.65
C TRP A 58 -0.80 -3.03 0.79
N ALA A 59 -0.34 -3.81 -0.20
CA ALA A 59 -0.38 -5.27 -0.19
C ALA A 59 0.53 -5.85 0.91
N ALA A 60 1.74 -5.32 1.09
CA ALA A 60 2.66 -5.71 2.16
C ALA A 60 2.15 -5.28 3.55
N GLY A 61 1.45 -4.14 3.63
CA GLY A 61 0.80 -3.65 4.85
C GLY A 61 -0.43 -4.47 5.25
N TYR A 62 -1.18 -4.98 4.27
CA TYR A 62 -2.26 -5.95 4.50
C TYR A 62 -1.73 -7.38 4.73
N SER A 63 -0.57 -7.74 4.15
CA SER A 63 0.04 -9.05 4.34
C SER A 63 0.82 -9.18 5.65
N ARG A 64 1.12 -8.07 6.35
CA ARG A 64 1.51 -8.09 7.77
C ARG A 64 0.27 -8.15 8.64
N SER A 65 -0.20 -9.38 8.72
CA SER A 65 -0.91 -10.08 9.78
C SER A 65 -0.90 -9.57 11.23
N ASP A 66 -0.49 -8.36 11.64
CA ASP A 66 -0.53 -8.00 13.07
C ASP A 66 -1.94 -8.11 13.67
N PHE A 67 -2.98 -7.76 12.90
CA PHE A 67 -4.36 -7.97 13.31
C PHE A 67 -4.82 -9.43 13.22
N GLN A 68 -4.35 -10.18 12.21
CA GLN A 68 -4.72 -11.57 12.01
C GLN A 68 -3.98 -12.52 12.97
N GLU A 69 -2.72 -12.26 13.28
CA GLU A 69 -1.91 -12.92 14.31
C GLU A 69 -2.42 -12.58 15.70
N ARG A 70 -2.81 -11.33 15.98
CA ARG A 70 -3.48 -11.00 17.25
C ARG A 70 -4.83 -11.72 17.39
N ALA A 71 -5.66 -11.71 16.34
CA ALA A 71 -6.94 -12.44 16.36
C ALA A 71 -6.74 -13.96 16.46
N ALA A 72 -5.72 -14.52 15.80
CA ALA A 72 -5.38 -15.94 15.89
C ALA A 72 -4.79 -16.31 17.26
N ALA A 73 -3.97 -15.44 17.86
CA ALA A 73 -3.44 -15.62 19.22
C ALA A 73 -4.58 -15.58 20.25
N GLU A 74 -5.49 -14.61 20.15
CA GLU A 74 -6.66 -14.50 21.03
C GLU A 74 -7.59 -15.71 20.89
N HIS A 75 -7.78 -16.23 19.67
CA HIS A 75 -8.52 -17.47 19.46
C HIS A 75 -7.84 -18.69 20.09
N ARG A 76 -6.51 -18.81 19.99
CA ARG A 76 -5.74 -19.90 20.60
C ARG A 76 -5.81 -19.87 22.13
N GLU A 77 -5.72 -18.69 22.74
CA GLU A 77 -5.88 -18.52 24.20
C GLU A 77 -7.29 -18.90 24.68
N ARG A 78 -8.34 -18.49 23.94
CA ARG A 78 -9.72 -18.88 24.27
C ARG A 78 -9.94 -20.40 24.15
N VAL A 79 -9.36 -21.03 23.14
CA VAL A 79 -9.45 -22.50 22.94
C VAL A 79 -8.67 -23.25 24.02
N SER A 80 -7.46 -22.80 24.37
CA SER A 80 -6.66 -23.43 25.43
C SER A 80 -7.31 -23.29 26.81
N ALA A 81 -7.91 -22.14 27.11
CA ALA A 81 -8.68 -21.92 28.35
C ALA A 81 -9.90 -22.84 28.44
N ARG A 82 -10.64 -23.04 27.33
CA ARG A 82 -11.76 -24.00 27.27
C ARG A 82 -11.27 -25.43 27.47
N GLN A 83 -10.21 -25.86 26.80
CA GLN A 83 -9.64 -27.19 26.99
C GLN A 83 -9.15 -27.43 28.42
N ALA A 84 -8.50 -26.43 29.05
CA ALA A 84 -8.06 -26.51 30.45
C ALA A 84 -9.24 -26.62 31.42
N PHE A 85 -10.33 -25.89 31.17
CA PHE A 85 -11.56 -25.98 31.95
C PHE A 85 -12.18 -27.38 31.86
N PHE A 86 -12.35 -27.92 30.65
CA PHE A 86 -12.86 -29.28 30.44
C PHE A 86 -11.95 -30.35 31.05
N ARG A 87 -10.63 -30.18 30.97
CA ARG A 87 -9.66 -31.10 31.60
C ARG A 87 -9.74 -31.06 33.13
N ARG A 88 -10.05 -29.90 33.72
CA ARG A 88 -10.24 -29.74 35.16
C ARG A 88 -11.57 -30.35 35.63
N TRP A 89 -12.61 -30.27 34.80
CA TRP A 89 -13.93 -30.83 35.09
C TRP A 89 -14.01 -32.35 34.86
N SER A 90 -13.22 -32.88 33.92
CA SER A 90 -13.14 -34.32 33.62
C SER A 90 -12.11 -35.08 34.46
N LYS A 91 -11.34 -34.40 35.32
CA LYS A 91 -10.58 -35.09 36.37
C LYS A 91 -11.60 -35.63 37.38
N PRO A 92 -11.74 -36.96 37.53
CA PRO A 92 -12.54 -37.48 38.63
C PRO A 92 -11.87 -37.01 39.92
N ASN A 93 -12.64 -36.37 40.80
CA ASN A 93 -12.24 -36.23 42.19
C ASN A 93 -12.05 -37.65 42.71
N GLY A 94 -10.79 -38.08 42.82
CA GLY A 94 -10.43 -39.36 43.40
C GLY A 94 -10.97 -39.42 44.82
N SER A 95 -11.74 -40.49 45.07
CA SER A 95 -12.09 -41.03 46.39
C SER A 95 -10.85 -41.29 47.23
#